data_AF-A0A1M5KUL3-F1
#
_entry.id   AF-A0A1M5KUL3-F1
#
_cell.length_a   1.000
_cell.length_b   1.000
_cell.length_c   1.000
_cell.angle_alpha   90.00
_cell.angle_beta   90.00
_cell.angle_gamma   90.00
#
_symmetry.space_group_name_H-M   'P 1'
#
loop_
_entity.id
_entity.type
_entity.pdbx_description
1 polymer ?
#
loop_
_entity_poly.entity_id
_entity_poly.type
_entity_poly.pdbx_seq_one_letter_code
_entity_poly.pdbx_strand_id
1 'polypeptide(L)'
;MNILMQRVIQALSLTNDFYETIEEHCLRFAIPDVPSNTIGEQAYCIIGARESYLKALKAGQWNGFECSLTDSHNKILLINKLKETHTNIEKYLQEVSIDNVNNNLLIDLLEHEVQHHGQLIRYAYANKIGFPKSWNARYTV
;
A
#
# COMPACT_ATOMS: atom_id res chain seq x y z
N MET A 1 18.96 -7.36 3.50
CA MET A 1 17.69 -7.71 2.81
C MET A 1 17.98 -8.29 1.44
N ASN A 2 17.26 -9.35 1.05
CA ASN A 2 17.30 -9.88 -0.31
C ASN A 2 16.50 -8.98 -1.28
N ILE A 3 16.52 -9.32 -2.57
CA ILE A 3 15.85 -8.51 -3.61
C ILE A 3 14.34 -8.43 -3.40
N LEU A 4 13.67 -9.51 -2.99
CA LEU A 4 12.22 -9.53 -2.77
C LEU A 4 11.82 -8.54 -1.67
N MET A 5 12.53 -8.56 -0.54
CA MET A 5 12.31 -7.63 0.56
C MET A 5 12.52 -6.17 0.12
N GLN A 6 13.56 -5.90 -0.69
CA GLN A 6 13.78 -4.56 -1.25
C GLN A 6 12.63 -4.12 -2.17
N ARG A 7 12.08 -5.04 -2.97
CA ARG A 7 10.94 -4.75 -3.86
C ARG A 7 9.66 -4.44 -3.09
N VAL A 8 9.42 -5.15 -1.99
CA VAL A 8 8.31 -4.85 -1.07
C VAL A 8 8.48 -3.42 -0.54
N ILE A 9 9.61 -3.08 0.09
CA ILE A 9 9.85 -1.74 0.65
C ILE A 9 9.74 -0.64 -0.43
N GLN A 10 10.25 -0.90 -1.64
CA GLN A 10 10.10 0.03 -2.76
C GLN A 10 8.64 0.24 -3.16
N ALA A 11 7.83 -0.82 -3.20
CA ALA A 11 6.40 -0.71 -3.50
C ALA A 11 5.68 0.10 -2.42
N LEU A 12 5.94 -0.19 -1.14
CA LEU A 12 5.33 0.52 -0.01
C LEU A 12 5.65 2.02 -0.03
N SER A 13 6.88 2.37 -0.41
CA SER A 13 7.36 3.73 -0.58
C SER A 13 6.59 4.49 -1.66
N LEU A 14 6.32 3.83 -2.81
CA LEU A 14 5.53 4.42 -3.88
C LEU A 14 4.12 4.74 -3.41
N THR A 15 3.46 3.83 -2.68
CA THR A 15 2.13 4.11 -2.14
C THR A 15 2.14 5.33 -1.22
N ASN A 16 3.13 5.44 -0.34
CA ASN A 16 3.25 6.58 0.57
C ASN A 16 3.38 7.90 -0.21
N ASP A 17 4.25 7.95 -1.23
CA ASP A 17 4.47 9.15 -2.05
C ASP A 17 3.20 9.59 -2.81
N PHE A 18 2.41 8.62 -3.31
CA PHE A 18 1.12 8.91 -3.94
C PHE A 18 0.16 9.61 -2.97
N TYR A 19 -0.07 9.02 -1.79
CA TYR A 19 -1.01 9.58 -0.80
C TYR A 19 -0.51 10.86 -0.15
N GLU A 20 0.81 11.08 -0.07
CA GLU A 20 1.37 12.37 0.33
C GLU A 20 1.09 13.48 -0.69
N THR A 21 1.15 13.14 -1.98
CA THR A 21 1.01 14.07 -3.11
C THR A 21 -0.43 14.52 -3.36
N ILE A 22 -1.41 13.62 -3.33
CA ILE A 22 -2.81 13.96 -3.67
C ILE A 22 -3.45 14.86 -2.60
N GLU A 23 -4.35 15.76 -2.97
CA GLU A 23 -5.09 16.57 -1.99
C GLU A 23 -6.11 15.74 -1.18
N GLU A 24 -6.45 16.18 0.03
CA GLU A 24 -7.38 15.42 0.91
C GLU A 24 -8.76 15.21 0.27
N HIS A 25 -9.26 16.21 -0.46
CA HIS A 25 -10.56 16.10 -1.12
C HIS A 25 -10.60 14.97 -2.17
N CYS A 26 -9.45 14.61 -2.75
CA CYS A 26 -9.33 13.50 -3.70
C CYS A 26 -9.63 12.14 -3.06
N LEU A 27 -9.50 11.99 -1.74
CA LEU A 27 -9.79 10.73 -1.05
C LEU A 27 -11.25 10.27 -1.24
N ARG A 28 -12.16 11.20 -1.57
CA ARG A 28 -13.58 10.92 -1.82
C ARG A 28 -13.87 10.55 -3.27
N PHE A 29 -12.89 10.65 -4.17
CA PHE A 29 -13.11 10.37 -5.58
C PHE A 29 -13.18 8.88 -5.86
N ALA A 30 -14.16 8.51 -6.66
CA ALA A 30 -14.33 7.20 -7.27
C ALA A 30 -13.92 7.28 -8.76
N ILE A 31 -13.92 6.16 -9.49
CA ILE A 31 -13.93 6.19 -10.95
C ILE A 31 -15.37 6.49 -11.41
N PRO A 32 -15.63 7.55 -12.18
CA PRO A 32 -16.97 7.86 -12.65
C PRO A 32 -17.56 6.73 -13.51
N ASP A 33 -18.88 6.57 -13.44
CA ASP A 33 -19.68 5.72 -14.32
C ASP A 33 -19.41 4.20 -14.24
N VAL A 34 -18.62 3.75 -13.26
CA VAL A 34 -18.40 2.33 -12.96
C VAL A 34 -18.42 2.07 -11.44
N PRO A 35 -18.78 0.86 -10.98
CA PRO A 35 -18.65 0.50 -9.58
C PRO A 35 -17.19 0.53 -9.15
N SER A 36 -16.87 1.38 -8.18
CA SER A 36 -15.53 1.49 -7.63
C SER A 36 -15.58 2.11 -6.24
N ASN A 37 -14.74 1.62 -5.33
CA ASN A 37 -14.49 2.26 -4.04
C ASN A 37 -13.85 3.65 -4.23
N THR A 38 -13.80 4.46 -3.19
CA THR A 38 -13.06 5.73 -3.25
C THR A 38 -11.54 5.52 -3.16
N ILE A 39 -10.75 6.53 -3.54
CA ILE A 39 -9.28 6.52 -3.35
C ILE A 39 -8.91 6.29 -1.87
N GLY A 40 -9.68 6.86 -0.94
CA GLY A 40 -9.51 6.63 0.49
C GLY A 40 -9.77 5.19 0.89
N GLU A 41 -10.82 4.57 0.35
CA GLU A 41 -11.14 3.16 0.60
C GLU A 41 -10.11 2.19 -0.01
N GLN A 42 -9.44 2.57 -1.11
CA GLN A 42 -8.24 1.82 -1.56
C GLN A 42 -7.15 1.82 -0.48
N ALA A 43 -6.94 2.94 0.21
CA ALA A 43 -5.96 3.03 1.28
C ALA A 43 -6.31 2.13 2.47
N TYR A 44 -7.60 2.00 2.79
CA TYR A 44 -8.07 1.04 3.80
C TYR A 44 -7.65 -0.38 3.44
N CYS A 45 -7.88 -0.80 2.19
CA CYS A 45 -7.46 -2.12 1.71
C CYS A 45 -5.94 -2.31 1.77
N ILE A 46 -5.16 -1.31 1.37
CA ILE A 46 -3.69 -1.34 1.42
C ILE A 46 -3.18 -1.46 2.86
N ILE A 47 -3.62 -0.57 3.76
CA ILE A 47 -3.22 -0.57 5.17
C ILE A 47 -3.60 -1.90 5.82
N GLY A 48 -4.83 -2.37 5.59
CA GLY A 48 -5.29 -3.64 6.12
C GLY A 48 -4.49 -4.83 5.61
N ALA A 49 -4.14 -4.85 4.32
CA ALA A 49 -3.28 -5.89 3.76
C ALA A 49 -1.88 -5.87 4.40
N ARG A 50 -1.25 -4.70 4.53
CA ARG A 50 0.06 -4.57 5.20
C ARG A 50 0.03 -5.13 6.62
N GLU A 51 -0.98 -4.78 7.42
CA GLU A 51 -1.13 -5.27 8.79
C GLU A 51 -1.40 -6.77 8.85
N SER A 52 -2.30 -7.26 7.99
CA SER A 52 -2.66 -8.67 7.90
C SER A 52 -1.50 -9.55 7.44
N TYR A 53 -0.74 -9.12 6.43
CA TYR A 53 0.45 -9.84 5.96
C TYR A 53 1.59 -9.77 6.96
N LEU A 54 1.79 -8.64 7.67
CA LEU A 54 2.78 -8.60 8.75
C LEU A 54 2.44 -9.59 9.86
N LYS A 55 1.17 -9.68 10.25
CA LYS A 55 0.67 -10.67 11.20
C LYS A 55 0.89 -12.09 10.69
N ALA A 56 0.62 -12.34 9.41
CA ALA A 56 0.82 -13.64 8.77
C ALA A 56 2.31 -14.03 8.70
N LEU A 57 3.19 -13.09 8.35
CA LEU A 57 4.64 -13.29 8.29
C LEU A 57 5.20 -13.66 9.67
N LYS A 58 4.74 -13.00 10.73
CA LYS A 58 5.11 -13.34 12.11
C LYS A 58 4.60 -14.72 12.54
N ALA A 59 3.43 -15.14 12.04
CA ALA A 59 2.82 -16.43 12.35
C ALA A 59 3.29 -17.57 11.42
N GLY A 60 3.96 -17.26 10.31
CA GLY A 60 4.34 -18.20 9.26
C GLY A 60 3.21 -18.62 8.30
N GLN A 61 1.96 -18.19 8.55
CA GLN A 61 0.76 -18.54 7.79
C GLN A 61 -0.29 -17.43 7.87
N TRP A 62 -1.23 -17.41 6.92
CA TRP A 62 -2.34 -16.46 6.93
C TRP A 62 -3.11 -16.51 8.25
N ASN A 63 -3.39 -15.33 8.82
CA ASN A 63 -3.97 -15.21 10.17
C ASN A 63 -5.09 -14.15 10.25
N GLY A 64 -5.92 -14.12 9.20
CA GLY A 64 -7.09 -13.25 9.09
C GLY A 64 -6.78 -11.81 8.68
N PHE A 65 -7.85 -11.10 8.32
CA PHE A 65 -7.79 -9.69 7.95
C PHE A 65 -7.93 -8.79 9.18
N GLU A 66 -7.14 -7.72 9.21
CA GLU A 66 -7.18 -6.67 10.22
C GLU A 66 -6.85 -5.33 9.55
N CYS A 67 -7.50 -4.25 9.98
CA CYS A 67 -7.19 -2.91 9.52
C CYS A 67 -7.43 -1.89 10.64
N SER A 68 -6.38 -1.12 10.98
CA SER A 68 -6.42 -0.10 12.03
C SER A 68 -6.87 1.28 11.52
N LEU A 69 -7.14 1.44 10.22
CA LEU A 69 -7.66 2.68 9.65
C LEU A 69 -9.15 2.82 9.96
N THR A 70 -9.51 3.84 10.74
CA THR A 70 -10.90 4.08 11.17
C THR A 70 -11.65 5.10 10.32
N ASP A 71 -10.94 5.96 9.59
CA ASP A 71 -11.52 6.94 8.67
C ASP A 71 -10.67 7.07 7.40
N SER A 72 -11.23 6.63 6.28
CA SER A 72 -10.58 6.63 4.96
C SER A 72 -10.59 8.00 4.27
N HIS A 73 -11.28 8.99 4.83
CA HIS A 73 -11.36 10.35 4.26
C HIS A 73 -10.51 11.38 5.02
N ASN A 74 -9.75 10.94 6.04
CA ASN A 74 -8.85 11.78 6.81
C ASN A 74 -7.41 11.58 6.31
N LYS A 75 -6.85 12.55 5.57
CA LYS A 75 -5.53 12.40 4.93
C LYS A 75 -4.41 12.26 5.95
N ILE A 76 -4.47 13.00 7.05
CA ILE A 76 -3.44 12.95 8.11
C ILE A 76 -3.42 11.55 8.74
N LEU A 77 -4.59 11.02 9.13
CA LEU A 77 -4.70 9.68 9.70
C LEU A 77 -4.18 8.62 8.73
N LEU A 78 -4.61 8.69 7.47
CA LEU A 78 -4.21 7.76 6.42
C LEU A 78 -2.69 7.77 6.20
N ILE A 79 -2.07 8.94 6.03
CA ILE A 79 -0.62 9.06 5.86
C ILE A 79 0.12 8.49 7.07
N ASN A 80 -0.35 8.80 8.29
CA ASN A 80 0.25 8.27 9.51
C ASN A 80 0.19 6.73 9.54
N LYS A 81 -0.94 6.13 9.15
CA LYS A 81 -1.10 4.67 9.07
C LYS A 81 -0.28 4.02 7.96
N LEU A 82 -0.16 4.65 6.80
CA LEU A 82 0.72 4.18 5.73
C LEU A 82 2.20 4.20 6.16
N LYS A 83 2.64 5.25 6.86
CA LYS A 83 4.00 5.33 7.43
C LYS A 83 4.22 4.29 8.52
N GLU A 84 3.29 4.17 9.46
CA GLU A 84 3.35 3.19 10.55
C GLU A 84 3.48 1.77 10.01
N THR A 85 2.60 1.37 9.10
CA THR A 85 2.62 0.03 8.49
C THR A 85 3.87 -0.23 7.67
N HIS A 86 4.37 0.78 6.96
CA HIS A 86 5.66 0.69 6.25
C HIS A 86 6.80 0.44 7.23
N THR A 87 6.97 1.29 8.25
CA THR A 87 8.04 1.13 9.24
C THR A 87 7.96 -0.22 9.96
N ASN A 88 6.75 -0.69 10.29
CA ASN A 88 6.55 -1.98 10.94
C ASN A 88 7.00 -3.17 10.06
N ILE A 89 6.69 -3.14 8.77
CA ILE A 89 7.13 -4.16 7.80
C ILE A 89 8.64 -4.07 7.61
N GLU A 90 9.18 -2.86 7.40
CA GLU A 90 10.62 -2.66 7.20
C GLU A 90 11.43 -3.18 8.39
N LYS A 91 11.01 -2.83 9.61
CA LYS A 91 11.65 -3.30 10.84
C LYS A 91 11.64 -4.83 10.91
N TYR A 92 10.49 -5.46 10.65
CA TYR A 92 10.40 -6.92 10.64
C TYR A 92 11.35 -7.55 9.61
N LEU A 93 11.43 -6.99 8.39
CA LEU A 93 12.31 -7.48 7.32
C LEU A 93 13.80 -7.26 7.58
N GLN A 94 14.16 -6.30 8.43
CA GLN A 94 15.54 -6.08 8.89
C GLN A 94 15.95 -7.06 10.00
N GLU A 95 15.01 -7.46 10.86
CA GLU A 95 15.25 -8.32 12.02
C GLU A 95 15.18 -9.82 11.69
N VAL A 96 14.33 -10.21 10.74
CA VAL A 96 14.10 -11.62 10.39
C VAL A 96 15.27 -12.22 9.58
N SER A 97 15.65 -13.46 9.91
CA SER A 97 16.60 -14.22 9.08
C SER A 97 15.99 -14.51 7.72
N ILE A 98 16.77 -14.35 6.64
CA ILE A 98 16.33 -14.58 5.26
C ILE A 98 15.76 -15.99 5.08
N ASP A 99 16.33 -16.99 5.74
CA ASP A 99 15.92 -18.39 5.63
C ASP A 99 14.58 -18.70 6.34
N ASN A 100 14.15 -17.81 7.24
CA ASN A 100 12.95 -18.00 8.06
C ASN A 100 11.73 -17.24 7.53
N VAL A 101 11.88 -16.47 6.44
CA VAL A 101 10.78 -15.71 5.87
C VAL A 101 9.97 -16.58 4.93
N ASN A 102 8.65 -16.61 5.14
CA ASN A 102 7.74 -17.19 4.18
C ASN A 102 7.66 -16.28 2.94
N ASN A 103 8.45 -16.63 1.91
CA ASN A 103 8.54 -15.85 0.67
C ASN A 103 7.21 -15.79 -0.09
N ASN A 104 6.33 -16.79 0.04
CA ASN A 104 5.02 -16.75 -0.61
C ASN A 104 4.19 -15.59 -0.06
N LEU A 105 4.13 -15.43 1.28
CA LEU A 105 3.43 -14.30 1.90
C LEU A 105 4.01 -12.93 1.52
N LEU A 106 5.33 -12.85 1.31
CA LEU A 106 5.94 -11.60 0.81
C LEU A 106 5.62 -11.32 -0.66
N ILE A 107 5.57 -12.35 -1.49
CA ILE A 107 5.16 -12.22 -2.89
C ILE A 107 3.69 -11.78 -2.94
N ASP A 108 2.82 -12.43 -2.16
CA ASP A 108 1.39 -12.09 -2.09
C ASP A 108 1.18 -10.63 -1.66
N LEU A 109 1.94 -10.15 -0.66
CA LEU A 109 1.93 -8.74 -0.25
C LEU A 109 2.40 -7.82 -1.39
N LEU A 110 3.50 -8.16 -2.06
CA LEU A 110 4.02 -7.36 -3.18
C LEU A 110 3.03 -7.27 -4.34
N GLU A 111 2.42 -8.40 -4.71
CA GLU A 111 1.43 -8.47 -5.78
C GLU A 111 0.18 -7.66 -5.44
N HIS A 112 -0.31 -7.77 -4.20
CA HIS A 112 -1.40 -6.94 -3.71
C HIS A 112 -1.07 -5.44 -3.83
N GLU A 113 0.10 -5.02 -3.36
CA GLU A 113 0.51 -3.61 -3.40
C GLU A 113 0.60 -3.08 -4.84
N VAL A 114 1.21 -3.85 -5.74
CA VAL A 114 1.38 -3.47 -7.15
C VAL A 114 0.04 -3.48 -7.90
N GLN A 115 -0.89 -4.38 -7.54
CA GLN A 115 -2.25 -4.37 -8.07
C GLN A 115 -2.95 -3.06 -7.71
N HIS A 116 -2.86 -2.61 -6.45
CA HIS A 116 -3.39 -1.32 -6.01
C HIS A 116 -2.73 -0.15 -6.73
N HIS A 117 -1.43 -0.19 -7.02
CA HIS A 117 -0.79 0.84 -7.83
C HIS A 117 -1.42 0.93 -9.22
N GLY A 118 -1.67 -0.19 -9.88
CA GLY A 118 -2.37 -0.23 -11.17
C GLY A 118 -3.77 0.37 -11.11
N GLN A 119 -4.50 0.11 -10.03
CA GLN A 119 -5.82 0.71 -9.79
C GLN A 119 -5.70 2.22 -9.58
N LEU A 120 -4.83 2.68 -8.68
CA LEU A 120 -4.60 4.10 -8.38
C LEU A 120 -4.19 4.91 -9.61
N ILE A 121 -3.44 4.33 -10.54
CA ILE A 121 -3.16 4.94 -11.86
C ILE A 121 -4.48 5.26 -12.60
N ARG A 122 -5.44 4.32 -12.60
CA ARG A 122 -6.74 4.54 -13.25
C ARG A 122 -7.58 5.59 -12.54
N TYR A 123 -7.57 5.62 -11.20
CA TYR A 123 -8.24 6.69 -10.45
C TYR A 123 -7.67 8.06 -10.76
N ALA A 124 -6.34 8.17 -10.81
CA ALA A 124 -5.67 9.43 -11.10
C ALA A 124 -6.00 9.93 -12.51
N TYR A 125 -5.98 9.06 -13.54
CA TYR A 125 -6.41 9.45 -14.88
C TYR A 125 -7.90 9.84 -14.95
N ALA A 126 -8.78 9.06 -14.33
CA ALA A 126 -10.22 9.33 -14.33
C ALA A 126 -10.56 10.67 -13.66
N ASN A 127 -9.82 11.05 -12.64
CA ASN A 127 -10.05 12.25 -11.83
C ASN A 127 -9.06 13.40 -12.13
N LYS A 128 -8.22 13.26 -13.17
CA LYS A 128 -7.22 14.27 -13.58
C LYS A 128 -6.26 14.67 -12.46
N ILE A 129 -5.86 13.71 -11.63
CA ILE A 129 -4.88 13.89 -10.54
C ILE A 129 -3.48 13.68 -11.12
N GLY A 130 -2.53 14.54 -10.74
CA GLY A 130 -1.12 14.38 -11.12
C GLY A 130 -0.41 13.28 -10.32
N PHE A 131 0.71 12.80 -10.85
CA PHE A 131 1.54 11.78 -10.19
C PHE A 131 2.83 12.36 -9.59
N PRO A 132 3.33 11.81 -8.47
CA PRO A 132 4.65 12.15 -7.97
C PRO A 132 5.75 11.63 -8.92
N LYS A 133 6.93 12.27 -8.85
CA LYS A 133 8.08 11.91 -9.70
C LYS A 133 8.48 10.43 -9.60
N SER A 134 8.33 9.82 -8.41
CA SER A 134 8.67 8.41 -8.20
C SER A 134 7.77 7.47 -9.01
N TRP A 135 6.50 7.82 -9.18
CA TRP A 135 5.55 7.06 -9.99
C TRP A 135 5.85 7.19 -11.48
N ASN A 136 6.18 8.40 -11.94
CA ASN A 136 6.60 8.62 -13.33
C ASN A 136 7.85 7.80 -13.65
N ALA A 137 8.82 7.74 -12.73
CA ALA A 137 10.02 6.92 -12.89
C ALA A 137 9.72 5.41 -12.90
N ARG A 138 8.75 4.95 -12.10
CA ARG A 138 8.43 3.51 -11.97
C ARG A 138 7.52 2.99 -13.08
N TYR A 139 6.53 3.77 -13.48
CA TYR A 139 5.39 3.36 -14.31
C TYR A 139 5.23 4.17 -15.59
N THR A 140 5.99 5.26 -15.77
CA THR A 140 5.91 6.13 -16.95
C THR A 140 4.51 6.75 -17.13
N VAL A 141 3.88 7.08 -16.00
CA VAL A 141 2.56 7.74 -15.91
C VAL A 141 2.64 9.25 -15.91
#